data_AF-A0A7I7M618-F1
#
_entry.id   AF-A0A7I7M618-F1
#
_cell.length_a   1.000
_cell.length_b   1.000
_cell.length_c   1.000
_cell.angle_alpha   90.00
_cell.angle_beta   90.00
_cell.angle_gamma   90.00
#
_symmetry.space_group_name_H-M   'P 1'
#
loop_
_entity.id
_entity.type
_entity.pdbx_description
1 polymer ?
#
loop_
_entity_poly.entity_id
_entity_poly.type
_entity_poly.pdbx_seq_one_letter_code
_entity_poly.pdbx_strand_id
1 'polypeptide(L)'
;MEKGLRDFLLIWWRQPFDFAWTARHLRSRGMLRIHQVFIGGFSLLYGLIALLTMLWASRDGGAVNGQPLVLVVAISSAVLGLIWIFGPFPTERQSAAFAV
;
A
#
# COMPACT_ATOMS: atom_id res chain seq x y z
N MET A 1 -27.21 21.37 -11.00
CA MET A 1 -25.80 20.96 -10.82
C MET A 1 -25.66 19.50 -10.38
N GLU A 2 -26.55 18.95 -9.55
CA GLU A 2 -26.45 17.59 -9.01
C GLU A 2 -26.54 16.45 -10.05
N LYS A 3 -27.39 16.59 -11.08
CA LYS A 3 -27.50 15.56 -12.15
C LYS A 3 -26.19 15.37 -12.93
N GLY A 4 -25.47 16.45 -13.23
CA GLY A 4 -24.19 16.39 -13.95
C GLY A 4 -23.07 15.74 -13.12
N LEU A 5 -23.06 15.95 -11.80
CA LEU A 5 -22.10 15.31 -10.89
C LEU A 5 -22.31 13.81 -10.80
N ARG A 6 -23.57 13.37 -10.69
CA ARG A 6 -23.93 11.94 -10.67
C ARG A 6 -23.54 11.25 -11.97
N ASP A 7 -23.86 11.85 -13.11
CA ASP A 7 -23.54 11.26 -14.41
C ASP A 7 -22.02 11.24 -14.66
N PHE A 8 -21.30 12.29 -14.25
CA PHE A 8 -19.84 12.32 -14.24
C PHE A 8 -19.24 11.19 -13.39
N LEU A 9 -19.72 10.99 -12.16
CA LEU A 9 -19.25 9.92 -11.27
C LEU A 9 -19.54 8.54 -11.85
N LEU A 10 -20.70 8.34 -12.49
CA LEU A 10 -21.04 7.07 -13.14
C LEU A 10 -20.16 6.78 -14.36
N ILE A 11 -19.83 7.80 -15.16
CA ILE A 11 -18.90 7.68 -16.28
C ILE A 11 -17.48 7.39 -15.78
N TRP A 12 -17.03 8.12 -14.76
CA TRP A 12 -15.74 7.92 -14.13
C TRP A 12 -15.61 6.50 -13.54
N TRP A 13 -16.66 6.02 -12.86
CA TRP A 13 -16.70 4.69 -12.28
C TRP A 13 -16.68 3.57 -13.33
N ARG A 14 -17.31 3.78 -14.49
CA ARG A 14 -17.35 2.82 -15.60
C ARG A 14 -16.16 2.94 -16.55
N GLN A 15 -15.22 3.85 -16.29
CA GLN A 15 -14.13 4.08 -17.20
C GLN A 15 -13.23 2.84 -17.25
N PRO A 16 -12.97 2.25 -18.44
CA PRO A 16 -12.12 1.08 -18.55
C PRO A 16 -10.69 1.47 -18.12
N PHE A 17 -10.15 0.75 -17.14
CA PHE A 17 -8.81 0.99 -16.66
C PHE A 17 -7.79 0.24 -17.52
N ASP A 18 -6.96 0.98 -18.27
CA ASP A 18 -5.83 0.41 -19.01
C ASP A 18 -4.57 0.42 -18.15
N PHE A 19 -4.33 -0.71 -17.48
CA PHE A 19 -3.15 -0.93 -16.65
C PHE A 19 -1.85 -0.76 -17.45
N ALA A 20 -1.81 -1.28 -18.68
CA ALA A 20 -0.61 -1.30 -19.50
C ALA A 20 -0.23 0.10 -19.99
N TRP A 21 -1.21 0.92 -20.38
CA TRP A 21 -0.99 2.33 -20.72
C TRP A 21 -0.47 3.12 -19.52
N THR A 22 -1.10 2.93 -18.35
CA THR A 22 -0.73 3.64 -17.12
C THR A 22 0.69 3.29 -16.66
N ALA A 23 1.04 2.01 -16.67
CA ALA A 23 2.38 1.55 -16.32
C ALA A 23 3.45 2.09 -17.30
N ARG A 24 3.16 2.11 -18.61
CA ARG A 24 4.07 2.70 -19.61
C ARG A 24 4.24 4.20 -19.40
N HIS A 25 3.16 4.93 -19.11
CA HIS A 25 3.20 6.37 -18.86
C HIS A 25 4.00 6.74 -17.61
N LEU A 26 3.80 6.01 -16.51
CA LEU A 26 4.58 6.23 -15.29
C LEU A 26 6.04 5.83 -15.45
N ARG A 27 6.32 4.79 -16.24
CA ARG A 27 7.68 4.36 -16.54
C ARG A 27 8.44 5.37 -17.38
N SER A 28 7.82 5.96 -18.41
CA SER A 28 8.47 6.97 -19.25
C SER A 28 8.85 8.25 -18.50
N ARG A 29 8.16 8.54 -17.39
CA ARG A 29 8.46 9.68 -16.50
C ARG A 29 9.34 9.33 -15.30
N GLY A 30 9.82 8.08 -15.19
CA GLY A 30 10.56 7.60 -14.01
C GLY A 30 9.73 7.53 -12.71
N MET A 31 8.45 7.88 -12.76
CA MET A 31 7.57 7.93 -11.60
C MET A 31 7.23 6.55 -11.05
N LEU A 32 7.34 5.50 -11.87
CA LEU A 32 7.07 4.12 -11.46
C LEU A 32 7.92 3.71 -10.25
N ARG A 33 9.22 4.01 -10.28
CA ARG A 33 10.16 3.66 -9.21
C ARG A 33 9.89 4.48 -7.94
N ILE A 34 9.54 5.75 -8.11
CA ILE A 34 9.17 6.65 -7.01
C ILE A 34 7.95 6.07 -6.26
N HIS A 35 6.90 5.67 -6.98
CA HIS A 35 5.71 5.09 -6.37
C HIS A 35 6.03 3.81 -5.59
N GLN A 36 6.86 2.93 -6.16
CA GLN A 36 7.28 1.71 -5.48
C GLN A 36 7.98 2.00 -4.14
N VAL A 37 8.91 2.96 -4.13
CA VAL A 37 9.64 3.35 -2.92
C VAL A 37 8.70 3.98 -1.89
N PHE A 38 7.75 4.82 -2.31
CA PHE A 38 6.75 5.39 -1.41
C PHE A 38 5.86 4.31 -0.78
N ILE A 39 5.32 3.39 -1.57
CA ILE A 39 4.48 2.30 -1.08
C ILE A 39 5.26 1.44 -0.08
N GLY A 40 6.48 1.05 -0.44
CA GLY A 40 7.32 0.26 0.44
C GLY A 40 7.72 1.01 1.71
N GLY A 41 8.03 2.30 1.59
CA GLY A 41 8.34 3.18 2.72
C GLY A 41 7.16 3.33 3.69
N PHE A 42 5.95 3.53 3.19
CA PHE A 42 4.75 3.58 4.03
C PHE A 42 4.47 2.25 4.71
N SER A 43 4.70 1.12 4.03
CA SER A 43 4.59 -0.20 4.65
C SER A 43 5.59 -0.36 5.80
N LEU A 44 6.86 0.01 5.60
CA LEU A 44 7.88 -0.03 6.67
C LEU A 44 7.52 0.88 7.85
N LEU A 45 7.06 2.10 7.57
CA LEU A 45 6.63 3.05 8.60
C LEU A 45 5.48 2.48 9.43
N TYR A 46 4.51 1.82 8.80
CA TYR A 46 3.40 1.19 9.50
C TYR A 46 3.88 0.10 10.46
N GLY A 47 4.75 -0.80 10.00
CA GLY A 47 5.35 -1.83 10.86
C GLY A 47 6.18 -1.25 12.00
N LEU A 48 6.95 -0.20 11.73
CA LEU A 48 7.74 0.51 12.73
C LEU A 48 6.85 1.14 13.82
N ILE A 49 5.77 1.82 13.42
CA ILE A 49 4.83 2.44 14.36
C ILE A 49 4.19 1.35 15.23
N ALA A 50 3.76 0.23 14.65
CA ALA A 50 3.18 -0.88 15.41
C ALA A 50 4.15 -1.41 16.49
N LEU A 51 5.43 -1.58 16.15
CA LEU A 51 6.47 -1.99 17.10
C LEU A 51 6.71 -0.94 18.19
N LEU A 52 6.76 0.35 17.82
CA LEU A 52 6.94 1.44 18.78
C LEU A 52 5.78 1.53 19.76
N THR A 53 4.53 1.40 19.29
CA THR A 53 3.35 1.36 20.15
C THR A 53 3.42 0.21 21.15
N MET A 54 3.83 -0.99 20.70
CA MET A 54 3.98 -2.16 21.56
C MET A 54 5.10 -1.97 22.59
N LEU A 55 6.26 -1.44 22.17
CA LEU A 55 7.37 -1.15 23.07
C LEU A 55 6.98 -0.12 24.13
N TRP A 56 6.23 0.91 23.75
CA TRP A 56 5.78 1.94 24.67
C TRP A 56 4.80 1.37 25.70
N ALA A 57 3.80 0.60 25.26
CA ALA A 57 2.86 -0.10 26.15
C ALA A 57 3.56 -1.03 27.15
N SER A 58 4.64 -1.72 26.71
CA SER A 58 5.42 -2.59 27.59
C SER A 58 6.22 -1.82 28.66
N ARG A 59 6.62 -0.57 28.38
CA ARG A 59 7.38 0.27 29.33
C ARG A 59 6.50 0.98 30.35
N ASP A 60 5.27 1.33 29.97
CA ASP A 60 4.29 1.97 30.86
C ASP A 60 3.57 0.98 31.79
N GLY A 61 4.01 -0.27 31.85
CA GLY A 61 3.42 -1.31 32.71
C GLY A 61 2.06 -1.83 32.24
N GLY A 62 1.65 -1.49 31.01
CA GLY A 62 0.41 -1.96 30.42
C GLY A 62 0.49 -3.42 29.97
N ALA A 63 -0.61 -4.16 30.10
CA ALA A 63 -0.70 -5.52 29.56
C ALA A 63 -0.70 -5.47 28.02
N VAL A 64 0.36 -5.98 27.39
CA VAL A 64 0.47 -6.07 25.92
C VAL A 64 -0.27 -7.33 25.42
N ASN A 65 -1.60 -7.28 25.48
CA ASN A 65 -2.45 -8.33 24.92
C ASN A 65 -2.42 -8.21 23.38
N GLY A 66 -1.75 -9.13 22.69
CA GLY A 66 -1.66 -9.15 21.22
C GLY A 66 -0.26 -9.00 20.63
N GLN A 67 0.79 -9.12 21.44
CA GLN A 67 2.19 -9.11 20.98
C GLN A 67 2.48 -10.01 19.76
N PRO A 68 1.98 -11.27 19.69
CA PRO A 68 2.17 -12.11 18.50
C PRO A 68 1.57 -11.48 17.24
N LEU A 69 0.39 -10.85 17.35
CA LEU A 69 -0.27 -10.20 16.22
C LEU A 69 0.53 -8.99 15.75
N VAL A 70 1.02 -8.15 16.67
CA VAL A 70 1.86 -7.00 16.33
C VAL A 70 3.14 -7.44 15.62
N LEU A 71 3.79 -8.51 16.10
CA LEU A 71 4.97 -9.09 15.47
C LEU A 71 4.66 -9.58 14.04
N VAL A 72 3.54 -10.29 13.84
CA VAL A 72 3.11 -10.73 12.50
C VAL A 72 2.90 -9.54 11.57
N VAL A 73 2.24 -8.48 12.03
CA VAL A 73 2.00 -7.24 11.24
C VAL A 73 3.31 -6.53 10.94
N ALA A 74 4.23 -6.42 11.89
CA ALA A 74 5.51 -5.76 11.70
C ALA A 74 6.38 -6.54 10.70
N ILE A 75 6.45 -7.86 10.83
CA ILE A 75 7.20 -8.73 9.91
C ILE A 75 6.59 -8.67 8.51
N SER A 76 5.27 -8.78 8.37
CA SER A 76 4.62 -8.74 7.06
C SER A 76 4.79 -7.39 6.38
N SER A 77 4.72 -6.29 7.14
CA SER A 77 5.00 -4.94 6.67
C SER A 77 6.45 -4.77 6.24
N ALA A 78 7.41 -5.32 6.99
CA ALA A 78 8.82 -5.29 6.61
C ALA A 78 9.09 -6.06 5.31
N VAL A 79 8.56 -7.27 5.20
CA VAL A 79 8.69 -8.10 4.00
C VAL A 79 8.06 -7.40 2.79
N LEU A 80 6.82 -6.90 2.92
CA LEU A 80 6.12 -6.21 1.85
C LEU A 80 6.84 -4.92 1.44
N GLY A 81 7.33 -4.15 2.41
CA GLY A 81 8.11 -2.94 2.19
C GLY A 81 9.38 -3.21 1.38
N LEU A 82 10.12 -4.25 1.75
CA LEU A 82 11.33 -4.67 1.03
C LEU A 82 11.00 -5.19 -0.38
N ILE A 83 9.92 -5.96 -0.54
CA ILE A 83 9.46 -6.43 -1.87
C ILE A 83 9.11 -5.24 -2.76
N TRP A 84 8.45 -4.21 -2.25
CA TRP A 84 8.13 -3.02 -3.03
C TRP A 84 9.38 -2.20 -3.38
N ILE A 85 10.31 -2.04 -2.43
CA ILE A 85 11.52 -1.24 -2.64
C ILE A 85 12.50 -1.94 -3.58
N PHE A 86 12.68 -3.26 -3.49
CA PHE A 86 13.71 -3.97 -4.27
C PHE A 86 13.15 -4.83 -5.40
N GLY A 87 11.86 -5.17 -5.35
CA GLY A 87 11.23 -6.06 -6.30
C GLY A 87 10.76 -5.38 -7.59
N PRO A 88 10.38 -6.21 -8.59
CA PRO A 88 9.82 -5.73 -9.83
C PRO A 88 8.43 -5.10 -9.60
N PHE A 89 8.03 -4.22 -10.51
CA PHE A 89 6.68 -3.65 -10.48
C PHE A 89 5.64 -4.79 -10.66
N PRO A 90 4.53 -4.78 -9.93
CA PRO A 90 3.52 -5.83 -10.02
C PRO A 90 3.00 -6.00 -11.44
N THR A 91 2.70 -7.24 -11.80
CA THR A 91 1.98 -7.56 -13.03
C THR A 91 0.50 -7.22 -12.88
N GLU A 92 -0.20 -7.04 -14.00
CA GLU A 92 -1.65 -6.76 -14.01
C GLU A 92 -2.45 -7.80 -13.21
N ARG A 93 -2.08 -9.08 -13.31
CA ARG A 93 -2.71 -10.17 -12.53
C ARG A 93 -2.52 -10.01 -11.03
N GLN A 94 -1.34 -9.59 -10.58
CA GLN A 94 -1.05 -9.38 -9.17
C GLN A 94 -1.79 -8.16 -8.63
N SER A 95 -1.87 -7.08 -9.42
CA SER A 95 -2.67 -5.91 -9.06
C SER A 95 -4.17 -6.22 -9.00
N ALA A 96 -4.68 -7.03 -9.94
CA ALA A 96 -6.07 -7.49 -9.91
C ALA A 96 -6.37 -8.39 -8.70
N ALA A 97 -5.47 -9.31 -8.36
CA ALA A 97 -5.62 -10.18 -7.18
C ALA A 97 -5.56 -9.43 -5.85
N PHE A 98 -4.98 -8.22 -5.81
CA PHE A 98 -4.99 -7.36 -4.62
C PHE A 98 -6.27 -6.50 -4.54
N ALA A 99 -6.89 -6.19 -5.68
CA ALA A 99 -8.08 -5.35 -5.74
C ALA A 99 -9.41 -6.11 -5.52
N VAL A 100 -9.40 -7.44 -5.66
CA VAL A 100 -10.51 -8.36 -5.41
C VAL A 100 -10.37 -8.96 -4.01
#